data_AF-A0A9X0MKT1-F1
#
_entry.id   AF-A0A9X0MKT1-F1
#
_cell.length_a   1.000
_cell.length_b   1.000
_cell.length_c   1.000
_cell.angle_alpha   90.00
_cell.angle_beta   90.00
_cell.angle_gamma   90.00
#
_symmetry.space_group_name_H-M   'P 1'
#
loop_
_entity.id
_entity.type
_entity.pdbx_description
1 polymer ?
#
loop_
_entity_poly.entity_id
_entity_poly.type
_entity_poly.pdbx_seq_one_letter_code
_entity_poly.pdbx_strand_id
1 'polypeptide(L)' 'MKITTFKEKRFICKFCGREMNVAEREYRANQFCSHCYKERLVASGAIDLRDNHQHLQMDASYSEIVPVDEKKIWCKDN' A
#
# COMPACT_ATOMS: atom_id res chain seq x y z
N MET A 1 21.50 -13.75 30.02
CA MET A 1 20.65 -13.01 29.05
C MET A 1 20.60 -13.81 27.76
N LYS A 2 19.44 -14.35 27.37
CA LYS A 2 19.27 -15.03 26.08
C LYS A 2 19.00 -13.95 25.03
N ILE A 3 20.02 -13.62 24.24
CA ILE A 3 19.86 -12.78 23.06
C ILE A 3 19.16 -13.65 22.02
N THR A 4 17.83 -13.57 21.97
CA THR A 4 17.08 -14.13 20.85
C THR A 4 17.42 -13.28 19.64
N THR A 5 18.31 -13.78 18.80
CA THR A 5 18.48 -13.31 17.44
C THR A 5 17.16 -13.56 16.71
N PHE A 6 16.28 -12.56 16.70
CA PHE A 6 15.16 -12.55 15.76
C PHE A 6 15.80 -12.60 14.37
N LYS A 7 15.82 -13.79 13.76
CA LYS A 7 16.10 -13.93 12.33
C LYS A 7 15.06 -13.06 11.65
N GLU A 8 15.48 -11.90 11.14
CA GLU A 8 14.67 -11.06 10.27
C GLU A 8 14.24 -11.95 9.10
N LYS A 9 12.98 -12.40 9.13
CA LYS A 9 12.43 -13.19 8.03
C LYS A 9 12.17 -12.21 6.91
N ARG A 10 12.99 -12.31 5.86
CA ARG A 10 12.78 -11.57 4.62
C ARG A 10 11.71 -12.28 3.81
N PHE A 11 10.64 -11.55 3.48
CA PHE A 11 9.58 -12.02 2.60
C PHE A 11 9.67 -11.29 1.26
N ILE A 12 8.99 -11.79 0.24
CA ILE A 12 9.00 -11.22 -1.10
C ILE A 12 7.60 -10.71 -1.43
N CYS A 13 7.51 -9.46 -1.89
CA CYS A 13 6.25 -8.90 -2.39
C CYS A 13 5.75 -9.72 -3.60
N LYS A 14 4.53 -10.24 -3.52
CA LYS A 14 3.96 -11.08 -4.60
C LYS A 14 3.65 -10.34 -5.90
N PHE A 15 3.66 -9.01 -5.90
CA PHE A 15 3.39 -8.20 -7.08
C PHE A 15 4.69 -7.74 -7.77
N CYS A 16 5.57 -7.06 -7.03
CA CYS A 16 6.78 -6.44 -7.61
C CYS A 16 8.09 -7.18 -7.31
N GLY A 17 8.05 -8.28 -6.55
CA GLY A 17 9.23 -9.10 -6.24
C GLY A 17 10.23 -8.45 -5.27
N ARG A 18 9.96 -7.26 -4.73
CA ARG A 18 10.86 -6.61 -3.75
C ARG A 18 10.91 -7.39 -2.43
N GLU A 19 12.09 -7.45 -1.83
CA GLU A 19 12.26 -7.95 -0.47
C GLU A 19 11.58 -7.02 0.54
N MET A 20 10.94 -7.62 1.54
CA MET A 20 10.22 -6.97 2.61
C MET A 20 10.71 -7.53 3.94
N ASN A 21 11.01 -6.65 4.89
CA ASN A 21 11.33 -7.02 6.26
C ASN A 21 10.11 -6.74 7.13
N VAL A 22 9.27 -7.76 7.31
CA VAL A 22 7.99 -7.67 8.03
C VAL A 22 7.79 -8.94 8.87
N ALA A 23 6.95 -8.85 9.90
CA ALA A 23 6.62 -10.02 10.70
C ALA A 23 5.82 -11.04 9.86
N GLU A 24 5.98 -12.35 10.14
CA GLU A 24 5.26 -13.39 9.39
C GLU A 24 3.74 -13.24 9.45
N ARG A 25 3.20 -12.80 10.60
CA ARG A 25 1.77 -12.52 10.76
C ARG A 25 1.29 -11.41 9.84
N GLU A 26 2.06 -10.33 9.74
CA GLU A 26 1.77 -9.20 8.85
C GLU A 26 1.84 -9.63 7.39
N TYR A 27 2.87 -10.41 7.01
CA TYR A 27 3.00 -10.93 5.66
C TYR A 27 1.83 -11.86 5.25
N ARG A 28 1.30 -12.66 6.18
CA ARG A 28 0.11 -13.49 5.91
C ARG A 28 -1.15 -12.65 5.69
N ALA A 29 -1.29 -11.55 6.42
CA ALA A 29 -2.41 -10.62 6.24
C ALA A 29 -2.26 -9.80 4.94
N ASN A 30 -1.04 -9.40 4.59
CA ASN A 30 -0.74 -8.64 3.39
C ASN A 30 0.58 -9.10 2.74
N GLN A 31 0.46 -9.75 1.59
CA GLN A 31 1.60 -10.31 0.83
C GLN A 31 2.23 -9.29 -0.14
N PHE A 32 1.85 -8.02 -0.05
CA PHE A 32 2.33 -6.94 -0.91
C PHE A 32 3.15 -5.93 -0.11
N CYS A 33 4.11 -5.27 -0.76
CA CYS A 33 4.80 -4.14 -0.14
C CYS A 33 3.83 -2.96 0.03
N SER A 34 4.18 -2.01 0.90
CA SER A 34 3.34 -0.85 1.22
C SER A 34 2.87 -0.10 -0.03
N HIS A 35 3.73 0.05 -1.04
CA HIS A 35 3.41 0.69 -2.30
C HIS A 35 2.39 -0.11 -3.13
N CYS A 36 2.68 -1.38 -3.45
CA CYS A 36 1.77 -2.21 -4.26
C CYS A 36 0.44 -2.48 -3.55
N TYR A 37 0.43 -2.51 -2.22
CA TYR A 37 -0.79 -2.60 -1.44
C TYR A 37 -1.67 -1.36 -1.64
N LYS A 38 -1.11 -0.14 -1.57
CA LYS A 38 -1.85 1.09 -1.82
C LYS A 38 -2.42 1.16 -3.24
N GLU A 39 -1.62 0.84 -4.24
CA GLU A 39 -2.08 0.79 -5.64
C GLU A 39 -3.24 -0.20 -5.81
N ARG A 40 -3.17 -1.36 -5.16
CA ARG A 40 -4.26 -2.33 -5.16
C ARG A 40 -5.54 -1.77 -4.53
N LEU A 41 -5.46 -1.04 -3.42
CA LEU A 41 -6.63 -0.43 -2.78
C LEU A 41 -7.30 0.60 -3.67
N VAL A 42 -6.50 1.39 -4.40
CA VAL A 42 -7.01 2.33 -5.41
C VAL A 42 -7.67 1.56 -6.55
N ALA A 43 -7.00 0.56 -7.12
CA ALA A 43 -7.50 -0.23 -8.24
C ALA A 43 -8.77 -1.04 -7.90
N SER A 44 -8.91 -1.52 -6.66
CA SER A 44 -10.11 -2.21 -6.20
C SER A 44 -11.27 -1.27 -5.88
N GLY A 45 -11.07 0.05 -5.96
CA GLY A 45 -12.07 1.05 -5.55
C GLY A 45 -12.27 1.16 -4.04
N ALA A 46 -11.39 0.56 -3.24
CA ALA A 46 -11.42 0.69 -1.78
C ALA A 46 -11.00 2.12 -1.36
N ILE A 47 -10.12 2.74 -2.13
CA ILE A 47 -9.89 4.19 -2.13
C ILE A 47 -10.60 4.74 -3.36
N ASP A 48 -11.67 5.50 -3.14
CA ASP A 48 -12.46 6.10 -4.23
C ASP A 48 -11.82 7.40 -4.72
N LEU A 49 -11.38 7.46 -5.98
CA LEU A 49 -10.76 8.65 -6.57
C LEU A 49 -11.75 9.57 -7.31
N ARG A 50 -13.01 9.18 -7.50
CA ARG A 50 -14.01 10.02 -8.18
C ARG A 50 -14.26 11.27 -7.36
N ASP A 51 -14.03 12.45 -7.93
CA ASP A 51 -14.12 13.74 -7.24
C ASP A 51 -13.36 13.75 -5.88
N ASN A 52 -12.30 12.94 -5.77
CA ASN A 52 -11.51 12.74 -4.55
C ASN A 52 -10.05 12.44 -4.91
N HIS A 53 -9.50 13.26 -5.80
CA HIS A 53 -8.11 13.20 -6.13
C HIS A 53 -7.55 14.61 -6.33
N GLN A 54 -6.26 14.73 -6.08
CA GLN A 54 -5.47 15.89 -6.43
C GLN A 54 -4.40 15.45 -7.44
N HIS A 55 -4.22 16.25 -8.48
CA HIS A 55 -3.10 16.11 -9.39
C HIS A 55 -1.91 16.90 -8.83
N LEU A 56 -0.84 16.20 -8.50
CA LEU A 56 0.41 16.78 -8.05
C LEU A 56 1.37 16.82 -9.23
N GLN A 57 1.64 18.03 -9.73
CA GLN A 57 2.71 18.24 -10.69
C GLN A 57 4.04 18.17 -9.94
N MET A 58 4.86 17.17 -10.25
CA MET A 58 6.23 17.10 -9.77
C MET A 58 7.15 17.85 -10.73
N ASP A 59 8.43 17.47 -10.80
CA ASP A 59 9.38 18.01 -11.77
C ASP A 59 8.84 17.93 -13.21
N ALA A 60 9.49 18.63 -14.14
CA ALA A 60 9.02 19.01 -15.49
C ALA A 60 8.39 17.93 -16.39
N SER A 61 8.36 16.65 -16.00
CA SER A 61 7.72 15.56 -16.76
C SER A 61 7.02 14.51 -15.90
N TYR A 62 6.89 14.72 -14.59
CA TYR A 62 6.24 13.78 -13.69
C TYR A 62 5.00 14.40 -13.07
N SER A 63 3.93 13.61 -13.00
CA SER A 63 2.74 13.98 -12.26
C SER A 63 2.17 12.76 -11.54
N GLU A 64 1.65 12.98 -10.35
CA GLU A 64 1.05 11.94 -9.50
C GLU A 64 -0.42 12.28 -9.22
N ILE A 65 -1.27 11.25 -9.13
CA ILE A 65 -2.66 11.37 -8.69
C ILE A 65 -2.74 10.81 -7.28
N VAL A 66 -3.08 11.65 -6.31
CA VAL A 66 -3.21 11.25 -4.90
C VAL A 66 -4.64 11.44 -4.40
N PRO A 67 -5.16 10.55 -3.53
CA PRO A 67 -6.46 10.73 -2.91
C PRO A 67 -6.44 11.94 -1.96
N VAL A 68 -7.52 12.75 -1.95
CA VAL A 68 -7.67 13.87 -0.99
C VAL A 68 -8.14 13.35 0.37
N ASP A 69 -9.10 12.43 0.37
CA ASP A 69 -9.58 11.71 1.55
C ASP A 69 -9.52 10.19 1.32
N GLU A 70 -8.53 9.52 1.93
CA GLU A 70 -8.39 8.06 1.85
C GLU A 70 -9.59 7.29 2.44
N LYS A 71 -10.47 7.95 3.21
CA LYS A 71 -11.65 7.36 3.84
C LYS A 71 -12.94 7.61 3.07
N LYS A 72 -12.89 8.28 1.91
CA LYS A 72 -14.09 8.47 1.10
C LYS A 72 -14.61 7.11 0.62
N ILE A 73 -15.86 6.82 0.97
CA ILE A 73 -16.58 5.64 0.52
C ILE A 73 -17.65 6.09 -0.48
N TRP A 74 -17.66 5.50 -1.67
CA TRP A 74 -18.63 5.82 -2.72
C TRP A 74 -20.07 5.43 -2.35
N CYS A 75 -20.25 4.23 -1.82
CA CYS A 75 -21.52 3.77 -1.29
C CYS A 75 -21.35 3.55 0.20
N LYS A 76 -22.06 4.33 1.04
CA LYS A 76 -22.21 3.98 2.44
C LYS A 76 -22.88 2.62 2.50
N ASP A 77 -22.28 1.68 3.22
CA ASP A 77 -22.96 0.44 3.58
C ASP A 77 -24.25 0.84 4.33
N ASN A 78 -25.39 0.47 3.77
CA ASN A 78 -26.69 0.62 4.40
C ASN A 78 -26.85 -0.38 5.55
#